data_AF-A0A1Y1VQB7-F1
#
_entry.id   AF-A0A1Y1VQB7-F1
#
_cell.length_a   1.000
_cell.length_b   1.000
_cell.length_c   1.000
_cell.angle_alpha   90.00
_cell.angle_beta   90.00
_cell.angle_gamma   90.00
#
_symmetry.space_group_name_H-M   'P 1'
#
loop_
_entity.id
_entity.type
_entity.pdbx_description
1 polymer ?
#
loop_
_entity_poly.entity_id
_entity_poly.type
_entity_poly.pdbx_seq_one_letter_code
_entity_poly.pdbx_strand_id
1 'polypeptide(L)' 'MAAYVQSGKRIPRRGEIGLTSNQIETYEDVGYVMSGSRHHRMNAVRIRKENQKAKKENKIIADFRELVADRVKEK' A
#
# COMPACT_ATOMS: atom_id res chain seq x y z
N MET A 1 -1.79 7.48 -4.88
CA MET A 1 -1.32 6.72 -3.69
C MET A 1 0.06 6.10 -3.88
N ALA A 2 0.94 6.70 -4.71
CA ALA A 2 2.36 6.32 -4.81
C ALA A 2 3.19 6.69 -3.56
N ALA A 3 2.71 7.65 -2.76
CA ALA A 3 3.39 8.14 -1.55
C ALA A 3 3.41 7.12 -0.39
N TYR A 4 2.46 6.18 -0.31
CA TYR A 4 2.38 5.25 0.82
C TYR A 4 3.38 4.09 0.69
N VAL A 5 3.62 3.59 -0.52
CA VAL A 5 4.59 2.51 -0.76
C VAL A 5 6.03 3.02 -0.65
N GLN A 6 6.31 4.26 -1.06
CA GLN A 6 7.65 4.87 -0.89
C GLN A 6 7.95 5.32 0.55
N SER A 7 6.93 5.60 1.36
CA SER A 7 7.13 6.06 2.77
C SER A 7 7.20 4.92 3.79
N GLY A 8 7.17 3.65 3.35
CA GLY A 8 7.13 2.50 4.25
C GLY A 8 5.88 2.42 5.12
N LYS A 9 4.87 3.24 4.82
CA LYS A 9 3.66 3.36 5.64
C LYS A 9 2.73 2.18 5.38
N ARG A 10 2.21 1.63 6.46
CA ARG A 10 1.23 0.54 6.46
C ARG A 10 0.02 0.93 5.59
N ILE A 11 -0.38 0.04 4.70
CA ILE A 11 -1.59 0.23 3.87
C ILE A 11 -2.81 0.03 4.77
N PRO A 12 -3.73 1.00 4.89
CA PRO A 12 -4.94 0.86 5.70
C PRO A 12 -5.83 -0.30 5.21
N ARG A 13 -6.32 -1.11 6.14
CA ARG A 13 -7.28 -2.19 5.87
C ARG A 13 -8.70 -1.63 5.79
N ARG A 14 -9.65 -2.41 5.27
CA ARG A 14 -11.06 -1.97 5.10
C ARG A 14 -11.70 -1.50 6.42
N GLY A 15 -11.41 -2.17 7.54
CA GLY A 15 -11.88 -1.77 8.87
C GLY A 15 -11.13 -0.59 9.49
N GLU A 16 -10.11 -0.09 8.81
CA GLU A 16 -9.25 1.03 9.23
C GLU A 16 -9.44 2.23 8.28
N ILE A 17 -10.44 2.19 7.39
CA ILE A 17 -10.81 3.31 6.52
C ILE A 17 -11.27 4.46 7.41
N GLY A 18 -10.58 5.60 7.33
CA GLY A 18 -10.82 6.76 8.18
C GLY A 18 -9.80 6.93 9.31
N LEU A 19 -8.92 5.93 9.54
CA LEU A 19 -7.78 6.05 10.43
C LEU A 19 -6.51 6.35 9.65
N THR A 20 -5.70 7.26 10.17
CA THR A 20 -4.34 7.52 9.67
C THR A 20 -3.39 6.42 10.12
N SER A 21 -2.30 6.19 9.37
CA SER A 21 -1.29 5.17 9.73
C SER A 21 -0.78 5.34 11.16
N ASN A 22 -0.54 6.58 11.59
CA ASN A 22 -0.01 6.89 12.92
C ASN A 22 -1.02 6.55 14.02
N GLN A 23 -2.32 6.76 13.79
CA GLN A 23 -3.35 6.38 14.75
C GLN A 23 -3.40 4.86 14.93
N ILE A 24 -3.26 4.10 13.84
CA ILE A 24 -3.26 2.64 13.90
C ILE A 24 -2.05 2.11 14.68
N GLU A 25 -0.87 2.66 14.45
CA GLU A 25 0.36 2.34 15.19
C GLU A 25 0.21 2.66 16.68
N THR A 26 -0.33 3.85 17.01
CA THR A 26 -0.60 4.24 18.41
C THR A 26 -1.57 3.28 19.10
N TYR A 27 -2.62 2.83 18.41
CA TYR A 27 -3.54 1.86 18.98
C TYR A 27 -2.90 0.48 19.17
N GLU A 28 -2.09 0.02 18.22
CA GLU A 28 -1.35 -1.25 18.33
C GLU A 28 -0.32 -1.19 19.48
N ASP A 29 0.36 -0.06 19.70
CA ASP A 29 1.30 0.18 20.81
C ASP A 29 0.64 0.14 22.19
N VAL A 30 -0.58 0.69 22.29
CA VAL A 30 -1.38 0.65 23.53
C VAL A 30 -1.97 -0.76 23.79
N GLY A 31 -1.79 -1.70 22.85
CA GLY A 31 -2.21 -3.09 22.98
C GLY A 31 -3.56 -3.42 22.34
N TYR A 32 -4.17 -2.49 21.59
CA TYR A 32 -5.36 -2.79 20.81
C TYR A 32 -5.00 -3.65 19.60
N VAL A 33 -5.80 -4.69 19.36
CA VAL A 33 -5.61 -5.58 18.22
C VAL A 33 -6.56 -5.20 17.10
N MET A 34 -6.01 -4.77 15.97
CA MET A 34 -6.81 -4.42 14.79
C MET A 34 -7.60 -5.63 14.27
N SER A 35 -8.85 -5.40 13.88
CA SER A 35 -9.75 -6.44 13.37
C SER A 35 -9.13 -7.17 12.16
N GLY A 36 -9.13 -8.50 12.22
CA GLY A 36 -8.58 -9.38 11.18
C GLY A 36 -7.09 -9.72 11.32
N SER A 37 -6.35 -9.10 12.24
CA SER A 37 -4.91 -9.37 12.44
C SER A 37 -4.61 -10.76 13.05
N ARG A 38 -5.55 -11.39 13.75
CA ARG A 38 -5.37 -12.74 14.35
C ARG A 38 -5.56 -13.90 13.36
N HIS A 39 -6.07 -13.66 12.16
CA HIS A 39 -6.41 -14.72 11.20
C HIS A 39 -5.25 -14.98 10.22
N HIS A 40 -4.43 -16.01 10.47
CA HIS A 40 -3.27 -16.33 9.63
C HIS A 40 -3.60 -16.47 8.13
N ARG A 41 -4.66 -17.20 7.76
CA ARG A 41 -5.07 -17.35 6.36
C ARG A 41 -5.49 -16.02 5.72
N MET A 42 -6.23 -15.19 6.46
CA MET A 42 -6.64 -13.87 5.95
C MET A 42 -5.44 -12.93 5.80
N ASN A 43 -4.48 -12.98 6.74
CA ASN A 43 -3.25 -12.22 6.64
C ASN A 43 -2.42 -12.61 5.41
N ALA A 44 -2.31 -13.91 5.12
CA ALA A 44 -1.60 -14.37 3.91
C ALA A 44 -2.28 -13.89 2.62
N VAL A 45 -3.62 -13.98 2.55
CA VAL A 45 -4.40 -13.47 1.40
C VAL A 45 -4.25 -11.95 1.26
N ARG A 46 -4.25 -11.22 2.38
CA ARG A 46 -4.05 -9.77 2.42
C ARG A 46 -2.70 -9.40 1.83
N ILE A 47 -1.60 -9.98 2.34
CA ILE A 47 -0.24 -9.72 1.85
C ILE A 47 -0.15 -9.99 0.35
N ARG A 48 -0.74 -11.10 -0.13
CA ARG A 48 -0.79 -11.42 -1.56
C ARG A 48 -1.50 -10.33 -2.38
N LYS A 49 -2.66 -9.83 -1.91
CA LYS A 49 -3.41 -8.77 -2.61
C LYS A 49 -2.68 -7.43 -2.58
N GLU A 50 -2.05 -7.09 -1.46
CA GLU A 50 -1.21 -5.88 -1.34
C GLU A 50 -0.05 -5.93 -2.34
N ASN A 51 0.66 -7.06 -2.42
CA ASN A 51 1.74 -7.27 -3.38
C ASN A 51 1.27 -7.17 -4.85
N GLN A 52 0.07 -7.67 -5.16
CA GLN A 52 -0.52 -7.53 -6.51
C GLN A 52 -0.83 -6.07 -6.85
N LYS A 53 -1.36 -5.31 -5.89
CA LYS A 53 -1.63 -3.88 -6.08
C LYS A 53 -0.33 -3.10 -6.31
N ALA A 54 0.67 -3.32 -5.47
CA ALA A 54 2.00 -2.71 -5.60
C ALA A 54 2.64 -3.04 -6.95
N LYS A 55 2.57 -4.30 -7.41
CA LYS A 55 3.08 -4.70 -8.74
C LYS A 55 2.37 -3.98 -9.89
N LYS A 56 1.04 -3.84 -9.83
CA LYS A 56 0.27 -3.10 -10.84
C LYS A 56 0.62 -1.62 -10.85
N GLU A 57 0.71 -1.00 -9.68
CA GLU A 57 1.08 0.42 -9.55
C GLU A 57 2.49 0.70 -10.09
N ASN A 58 3.47 -0.14 -9.74
CA ASN A 58 4.83 -0.02 -10.26
C ASN A 58 4.88 -0.18 -11.79
N LYS A 59 4.08 -1.09 -12.35
CA LYS A 59 3.97 -1.24 -13.81
C LYS A 59 3.44 0.05 -14.45
N ILE A 60 2.33 0.59 -13.94
CA ILE A 60 1.75 1.84 -14.45
C ILE A 60 2.76 3.00 -14.40
N ILE A 61 3.54 3.10 -13.32
CA ILE A 61 4.58 4.13 -13.17
C ILE A 61 5.70 3.93 -14.20
N ALA A 62 6.14 2.69 -14.44
CA ALA A 62 7.16 2.38 -15.43
C ALA A 62 6.68 2.73 -16.85
N ASP A 63 5.48 2.27 -17.22
CA ASP A 63 4.86 2.54 -18.52
C ASP A 63 4.71 4.07 -18.73
N PHE A 64 4.34 4.82 -17.69
CA PHE A 64 4.26 6.28 -17.74
C PHE A 64 5.63 6.95 -17.93
N ARG A 65 6.69 6.45 -17.26
CA ARG A 65 8.05 6.98 -17.42
C ARG A 65 8.57 6.79 -18.83
N GLU A 66 8.31 5.64 -19.43
CA GLU A 66 8.68 5.34 -20.82
C GLU A 66 7.99 6.30 -21.79
N LEU A 67 6.68 6.48 -21.64
CA LEU A 67 5.87 7.38 -22.46
C LEU A 67 6.36 8.86 -22.37
N VAL A 68 6.79 9.30 -21.18
CA VAL A 68 7.39 10.63 -20.99
C VAL A 68 8.78 10.71 -21.64
N ALA A 69 9.61 9.68 -21.51
CA ALA A 69 10.95 9.65 -22.07
C ALA A 69 10.93 9.74 -23.61
N ASP A 70 10.01 9.03 -24.25
CA ASP A 70 9.84 9.09 -25.71
C ASP A 70 9.42 10.48 -26.17
N ARG A 71 8.49 11.12 -25.44
CA ARG A 71 8.02 12.48 -25.76
C ARG A 71 9.08 13.57 -25.57
N VAL A 72 10.06 13.35 -24.69
CA VAL A 72 11.19 14.26 -24.50
C VAL A 72 12.26 14.06 -25.58
N LYS A 73 12.44 12.83 -26.09
CA LYS A 73 13.38 12.55 -27.20
C LYS A 73 12.90 13.03 -28.56
N GLU A 74 11.59 13.15 -28.76
CA GLU A 74 11.00 13.66 -30.01
C GLU A 74 11.05 15.20 -30.15
N LYS A 75 11.52 15.93 -29.14
CA LYS A 75 11.78 17.38 -29.19
C LYS A 75 13.27 17.69 -29.21
#